data_AF-F0EZE7-F1
#
_entry.id   AF-F0EZE7-F1
#
_cell.length_a   1.000
_cell.length_b   1.000
_cell.length_c   1.000
_cell.angle_alpha   90.00
_cell.angle_beta   90.00
_cell.angle_gamma   90.00
#
_symmetry.space_group_name_H-M   'P 1'
#
loop_
_entity.id
_entity.type
_entity.pdbx_description
1 polymer ?
#
loop_
_entity_poly.entity_id
_entity_poly.type
_entity_poly.pdbx_seq_one_letter_code
_entity_poly.pdbx_strand_id
1 'polypeptide(L)' 'MQLGAFQNQQWAEQQVAEVALLGIKAQSYKTRTAQGDIYQVRVESLNYQQAQTILQRLKQSNINAFIATKP' A
#
# COMPACT_ATOMS: atom_id res chain seq x y z
N MET A 1 4.84 4.53 2.32
CA MET A 1 3.99 4.71 1.11
C MET A 1 2.67 3.98 1.33
N GLN A 2 1.54 4.53 0.89
CA GLN A 2 0.23 3.87 0.95
C GLN A 2 -0.23 3.50 -0.47
N LEU A 3 -0.72 2.27 -0.60
CA LEU A 3 -1.19 1.69 -1.87
C LEU A 3 -2.72 1.75 -1.97
N GLY A 4 -3.42 1.55 -0.85
CA GLY A 4 -4.87 1.57 -0.83
C GLY A 4 -5.44 1.53 0.57
N ALA A 5 -6.75 1.69 0.67
CA ALA A 5 -7.53 1.53 1.88
C ALA A 5 -8.84 0.82 1.51
N PHE A 6 -9.12 -0.30 2.18
CA PHE A 6 -10.23 -1.20 1.84
C PHE A 6 -11.09 -1.44 3.06
N GLN A 7 -12.41 -1.57 2.90
CA GLN A 7 -13.30 -2.03 3.98
C GLN A 7 -13.26 -3.56 4.15
N ASN A 8 -12.87 -4.29 3.10
CA ASN A 8 -12.72 -5.73 3.10
C ASN A 8 -11.25 -6.14 3.28
N GLN A 9 -10.99 -7.02 4.25
CA GLN A 9 -9.65 -7.53 4.53
C GLN A 9 -9.06 -8.32 3.37
N GLN A 10 -9.85 -9.16 2.70
CA GLN A 10 -9.39 -10.01 1.60
C GLN A 10 -8.90 -9.17 0.41
N TRP A 11 -9.55 -8.04 0.12
CA TRP A 11 -9.08 -7.13 -0.93
C TRP A 11 -7.76 -6.45 -0.56
N ALA A 12 -7.58 -6.10 0.72
CA ALA A 12 -6.29 -5.58 1.19
C ALA A 12 -5.18 -6.64 1.09
N GLU A 13 -5.47 -7.90 1.44
CA GLU A 13 -4.53 -9.01 1.32
C GLU A 13 -4.21 -9.35 -0.14
N GLN A 14 -5.20 -9.30 -1.03
CA GLN A 14 -4.99 -9.45 -2.47
C GLN A 14 -4.04 -8.37 -2.99
N GLN A 15 -4.26 -7.11 -2.61
CA GLN A 15 -3.38 -6.01 -3.02
C GLN A 15 -1.94 -6.20 -2.48
N VAL A 16 -1.77 -6.74 -1.27
CA VAL A 16 -0.46 -7.10 -0.70
C VAL A 16 0.21 -8.20 -1.53
N ALA A 17 -0.53 -9.23 -1.92
CA ALA A 17 0.00 -10.32 -2.75
C ALA A 17 0.42 -9.82 -4.14
N GLU A 18 -0.40 -8.99 -4.78
CA GLU A 18 -0.09 -8.40 -6.10
C GLU A 18 1.21 -7.61 -6.09
N VAL A 19 1.46 -6.79 -5.06
CA VAL A 19 2.71 -6.03 -4.97
C VAL A 19 3.89 -6.88 -4.52
N ALA A 20 3.65 -7.96 -3.76
CA ALA A 20 4.69 -8.93 -3.41
C ALA A 20 5.23 -9.65 -4.66
N LEU A 21 4.38 -9.93 -5.66
CA LEU A 21 4.81 -10.47 -6.96
C LEU A 21 5.74 -9.51 -7.73
N LEU A 22 5.66 -8.21 -7.44
CA LEU A 22 6.56 -7.18 -7.99
C LEU A 22 7.85 -7.01 -7.15
N GLY A 23 8.05 -7.85 -6.15
CA GLY A 23 9.18 -7.78 -5.21
C GLY A 23 9.06 -6.64 -4.18
N ILE A 24 7.85 -6.08 -3.98
CA ILE A 24 7.60 -4.97 -3.07
C ILE A 24 7.03 -5.51 -1.76
N LYS A 25 7.69 -5.24 -0.65
CA LYS A 25 7.22 -5.65 0.69
C LYS A 25 6.13 -4.70 1.20
N ALA A 26 4.88 -5.16 1.16
CA ALA A 26 3.74 -4.43 1.71
C ALA A 26 3.04 -5.21 2.83
N GLN A 27 2.32 -4.49 3.66
CA GLN A 27 1.52 -5.01 4.78
C GLN A 27 0.18 -4.29 4.84
N SER A 28 -0.86 -5.01 5.27
CA SER A 28 -2.15 -4.44 5.60
C SER A 28 -2.20 -4.08 7.10
N TYR A 29 -2.70 -2.88 7.40
CA TYR A 29 -2.89 -2.39 8.76
C TYR A 29 -4.36 -2.11 8.98
N LYS A 30 -4.93 -2.74 10.01
CA LYS A 30 -6.30 -2.50 10.42
C LYS A 30 -6.37 -1.21 11.26
N THR A 31 -7.16 -0.25 10.80
CA THR A 31 -7.45 0.99 11.50
C THR A 31 -8.95 1.09 11.73
N ARG A 32 -9.36 1.25 13.00
CA ARG A 32 -10.77 1.49 13.33
C ARG A 32 -11.10 2.97 13.15
N THR A 33 -12.13 3.25 12.37
CA THR A 33 -12.68 4.60 12.14
C THR A 33 -14.10 4.69 12.68
N ALA A 34 -14.66 5.91 12.74
CA ALA A 34 -16.06 6.12 13.12
C ALA A 34 -17.06 5.41 12.17
N GLN A 35 -16.63 5.07 10.96
CA GLN A 35 -17.44 4.42 9.92
C GLN A 35 -17.20 2.91 9.82
N GLY A 36 -16.33 2.34 10.68
CA GLY A 36 -15.98 0.93 10.68
C GLY A 36 -14.48 0.68 10.53
N ASP A 37 -14.13 -0.59 10.36
CA ASP A 37 -12.75 -1.03 10.20
C ASP A 37 -12.28 -0.80 8.76
N ILE A 38 -11.10 -0.20 8.61
CA ILE A 38 -10.43 0.03 7.33
C ILE A 38 -9.08 -0.69 7.33
N TYR A 39 -8.80 -1.42 6.27
CA TYR A 39 -7.55 -2.13 6.03
C TYR A 39 -6.69 -1.32 5.06
N GLN A 40 -5.64 -0.69 5.58
CA GLN A 40 -4.73 0.15 4.81
C GLN A 40 -3.52 -0.66 4.36
N VAL A 41 -3.27 -0.70 3.06
CA VAL A 41 -2.11 -1.39 2.51
C VAL A 41 -0.96 -0.39 2.39
N ARG A 42 0.15 -0.67 3.07
CA ARG A 42 1.32 0.21 3.10
C ARG A 42 2.58 -0.59 2.78
N VAL A 43 3.50 0.04 2.06
CA VAL A 43 4.83 -0.51 1.81
C VAL A 43 5.71 -0.21 3.02
N GLU A 44 6.39 -1.23 3.54
CA GLU A 44 7.29 -1.12 4.69
C GLU A 44 8.46 -0.16 4.39
N SER A 45 8.86 0.60 5.41
CA SER A 45 9.95 1.59 5.46
C SER A 45 10.86 1.65 4.23
N LEU A 46 10.68 2.73 3.49
CA LEU A 46 11.49 3.09 2.33
C LEU A 46 12.17 4.42 2.62
N ASN A 47 13.44 4.54 2.25
CA ASN A 47 14.00 5.88 2.05
C ASN A 47 13.30 6.54 0.83
N TYR A 48 13.37 7.87 0.74
CA TYR A 48 12.62 8.61 -0.28
C TYR A 48 12.95 8.17 -1.72
N GLN A 49 14.21 7.82 -2.00
CA GLN A 49 14.64 7.32 -3.31
C GLN A 49 14.00 5.96 -3.64
N GLN A 50 14.00 5.02 -2.69
CA GLN A 50 13.34 3.73 -2.86
C GLN A 50 11.84 3.88 -3.07
N ALA A 51 11.19 4.82 -2.36
CA ALA A 51 9.79 5.15 -2.58
C ALA A 51 9.51 5.66 -3.99
N GLN A 52 10.38 6.50 -4.56
CA GLN A 52 10.22 6.93 -5.95
C GLN A 52 10.39 5.78 -6.96
N THR A 53 11.39 4.92 -6.78
CA THR A 53 11.60 3.75 -7.65
C THR A 53 10.39 2.81 -7.62
N ILE A 54 9.86 2.54 -6.42
CA ILE A 54 8.68 1.70 -6.24
C ILE A 54 7.45 2.34 -6.86
N LEU A 55 7.27 3.66 -6.69
CA LEU A 55 6.16 4.40 -7.30
C LEU A 55 6.16 4.27 -8.83
N GLN A 56 7.33 4.33 -9.46
CA GLN A 56 7.46 4.16 -10.91
C GLN A 56 7.09 2.75 -11.36
N ARG A 57 7.53 1.70 -10.65
CA ARG A 57 7.18 0.30 -10.95
C ARG A 57 5.68 0.04 -10.79
N LEU A 58 5.07 0.60 -9.75
CA LEU A 58 3.63 0.50 -9.50
C LEU A 58 2.82 1.18 -10.61
N LYS A 59 3.24 2.37 -11.06
CA LYS A 59 2.64 3.05 -12.22
C LYS A 59 2.72 2.22 -13.51
N GLN A 60 3.86 1.58 -13.78
CA GLN A 60 4.02 0.68 -14.94
C GLN A 60 3.08 -0.54 -14.86
N SER A 61 2.70 -0.94 -13.65
CA SER A 61 1.80 -2.07 -13.38
C SER A 61 0.33 -1.64 -13.23
N ASN A 62 -0.02 -0.37 -13.52
CA ASN A 62 -1.35 0.22 -13.30
C ASN A 62 -1.86 0.17 -11.85
N ILE A 63 -0.96 0.09 -10.86
CA ILE A 63 -1.29 0.11 -9.44
C ILE A 63 -1.20 1.55 -8.93
N ASN A 64 -2.32 2.07 -8.42
CA ASN A 64 -2.35 3.39 -7.79
C ASN A 64 -1.61 3.36 -6.45
N ALA A 65 -0.72 4.33 -6.25
CA ALA A 65 0.06 4.45 -5.02
C ALA A 65 0.42 5.91 -4.75
N PHE A 66 0.52 6.28 -3.47
CA PHE A 66 0.97 7.61 -3.08
C PHE A 66 1.91 7.56 -1.87
N ILE A 67 2.87 8.47 -1.86
CA ILE A 67 3.80 8.64 -0.74
C ILE A 67 3.07 9.45 0.34
N ALA A 68 2.51 8.76 1.33
CA ALA A 68 1.99 9.40 2.53
C ALA A 68 3.18 9.84 3.42
N THR A 69 3.48 11.13 3.43
CA THR A 69 4.33 11.76 4.45
C THR A 69 3.43 12.24 5.58
N LYS A 70 3.74 11.85 6.83
CA LYS A 70 3.09 12.46 7.99
C LYS A 70 3.47 13.96 7.99
N PRO A 71 2.51 14.89 8.17
CA PRO A 71 2.82 16.32 8.28
C PRO A 71 3.72 16.60 9.48
#